data_AF-A0A660WPZ8-F1
#
_entry.id   AF-A0A660WPZ8-F1
#
_cell.length_a   1.000
_cell.length_b   1.000
_cell.length_c   1.000
_cell.angle_alpha   90.00
_cell.angle_beta   90.00
_cell.angle_gamma   90.00
#
_symmetry.space_group_name_H-M   'P 1'
#
loop_
_entity.id
_entity.type
_entity.pdbx_description
1 polymer ?
#
loop_
_entity_poly.entity_id
_entity_poly.type
_entity_poly.pdbx_seq_one_letter_code
_entity_poly.pdbx_strand_id
1 'polypeptide(L)' 'NARLITTKEALSHLSLLYLGVDLGIIKGIKREVINNLFIVIQPAHLQKMEGKALGDQERDYKRAALLRSKLK' A
#
# COMPACT_ATOMS: atom_id res chain seq x y z
N ASN A 1 3.65 9.97 -1.63
CA ASN A 1 4.99 10.53 -1.31
C ASN A 1 5.52 10.19 0.09
N ALA A 2 4.69 9.87 1.08
CA ALA A 2 5.09 9.46 2.44
C ALA A 2 6.27 8.46 2.45
N ARG A 3 7.21 8.63 3.40
CA ARG A 3 8.40 7.78 3.61
C ARG A 3 8.21 6.75 4.71
N LEU A 4 7.25 6.97 5.60
CA LEU A 4 6.84 6.09 6.68
C LEU A 4 5.31 6.08 6.70
N ILE A 5 4.68 4.91 6.83
CA ILE A 5 3.22 4.80 6.93
C ILE A 5 2.84 3.52 7.65
N THR A 6 1.97 3.62 8.65
CA THR A 6 1.47 2.47 9.39
C THR A 6 0.51 1.64 8.52
N THR A 7 0.21 0.41 8.93
CA THR A 7 -0.81 -0.43 8.25
C THR A 7 -2.16 0.27 8.23
N LYS A 8 -2.59 0.87 9.35
CA LYS A 8 -3.90 1.51 9.48
C LYS A 8 -4.05 2.71 8.55
N GLU A 9 -3.04 3.58 8.50
CA GLU A 9 -3.03 4.73 7.60
C GLU A 9 -3.04 4.28 6.13
N ALA A 10 -2.20 3.29 5.79
CA ALA A 10 -2.13 2.77 4.43
C ALA A 10 -3.49 2.20 3.97
N LEU A 11 -4.15 1.41 4.81
CA LEU A 11 -5.47 0.85 4.50
C LEU A 11 -6.52 1.96 4.35
N SER A 12 -6.53 2.94 5.26
CA SER A 12 -7.47 4.07 5.19
C SER A 12 -7.32 4.85 3.88
N HIS A 13 -6.08 5.17 3.49
CA HIS A 13 -5.82 5.90 2.25
C HIS A 13 -6.09 5.05 1.01
N LEU A 14 -5.80 3.75 1.02
CA LEU A 14 -6.17 2.86 -0.09
C LEU A 14 -7.69 2.76 -0.24
N SER A 15 -8.46 2.77 0.84
CA SER A 15 -9.93 2.79 0.78
C SER A 15 -10.46 4.09 0.15
N LEU A 16 -9.89 5.24 0.52
CA LEU A 16 -10.24 6.52 -0.09
C LEU A 16 -9.86 6.55 -1.58
N LEU A 17 -8.69 6.02 -1.94
CA LEU A 17 -8.25 5.91 -3.33
C LEU A 17 -9.19 4.99 -4.13
N TYR A 18 -9.56 3.84 -3.57
CA TYR A 18 -10.50 2.91 -4.19
C TYR A 18 -11.84 3.58 -4.47
N LEU A 19 -12.40 4.28 -3.47
CA LEU A 19 -13.65 5.03 -3.61
C LEU A 19 -13.52 6.12 -4.68
N GLY A 20 -12.43 6.89 -4.68
CA GLY A 20 -12.20 7.94 -5.68
C GLY A 20 -12.12 7.39 -7.11
N VAL A 21 -11.56 6.19 -7.30
CA VAL A 21 -11.56 5.49 -8.59
C VAL A 21 -12.96 4.97 -8.94
N ASP A 22 -13.70 4.43 -7.98
CA ASP A 22 -15.05 3.92 -8.20
C ASP A 22 -16.03 5.03 -8.61
N LEU A 23 -15.91 6.20 -7.98
CA LEU A 23 -16.68 7.41 -8.31
C LEU A 23 -16.21 8.12 -9.59
N GLY A 24 -15.14 7.65 -10.24
CA GLY A 24 -14.59 8.25 -11.46
C GLY A 24 -13.90 9.61 -11.25
N ILE A 25 -13.66 10.01 -9.99
CA ILE A 25 -12.93 11.22 -9.62
C ILE A 25 -11.44 11.05 -9.96
N ILE A 26 -10.88 9.88 -9.61
CA ILE A 26 -9.49 9.53 -9.87
C ILE A 26 -9.46 8.61 -11.10
N LYS A 27 -8.79 9.07 -12.16
CA LYS A 27 -8.67 8.36 -13.44
C LYS A 27 -7.24 7.85 -13.64
N GLY A 28 -7.08 6.83 -14.47
CA GLY A 28 -5.75 6.30 -14.83
C GLY A 28 -5.20 5.21 -13.91
N ILE A 29 -5.91 4.83 -12.85
CA ILE A 29 -5.54 3.70 -11.97
C ILE A 29 -6.58 2.58 -12.13
N LYS A 30 -6.12 1.36 -12.42
CA LYS A 30 -7.00 0.18 -12.49
C LYS A 30 -7.34 -0.30 -11.08
N ARG A 31 -8.61 -0.70 -10.85
CA ARG A 31 -9.09 -1.25 -9.56
C ARG A 31 -8.25 -2.43 -9.06
N GLU A 32 -7.81 -3.28 -9.99
CA GLU A 32 -6.94 -4.44 -9.72
C GLU A 32 -5.63 -4.04 -9.03
N VAL A 33 -5.06 -2.88 -9.37
CA VAL A 33 -3.82 -2.40 -8.74
C VAL A 33 -4.08 -2.10 -7.26
N ILE A 34 -5.18 -1.44 -6.95
CA ILE A 34 -5.55 -1.09 -5.57
C ILE A 34 -5.89 -2.35 -4.77
N ASN A 35 -6.64 -3.28 -5.36
CA ASN A 35 -6.97 -4.58 -4.74
C ASN A 35 -5.70 -5.37 -4.39
N ASN A 36 -4.74 -5.42 -5.31
CA ASN A 36 -3.45 -6.07 -5.04
C ASN A 36 -2.69 -5.36 -3.92
N LEU A 37 -2.74 -4.02 -3.88
CA LEU A 37 -2.09 -3.25 -2.81
C LEU A 37 -2.62 -3.61 -1.43
N PHE A 38 -3.92 -3.82 -1.25
CA PHE A 38 -4.50 -4.26 0.04
C PHE A 38 -3.89 -5.55 0.58
N ILE A 39 -3.45 -6.45 -0.30
CA ILE A 39 -2.86 -7.74 0.07
C ILE A 39 -1.36 -7.57 0.35
N VAL A 40 -0.62 -6.95 -0.58
CA VAL A 40 0.86 -6.93 -0.51
C VAL A 40 1.40 -6.01 0.59
N ILE A 41 0.64 -5.03 1.06
CA ILE A 41 1.08 -4.15 2.17
C ILE A 41 0.94 -4.79 3.55
N GLN A 42 0.33 -5.97 3.64
CA GLN A 42 0.12 -6.65 4.91
C GLN A 42 1.45 -7.11 5.50
N PRO A 43 1.59 -7.12 6.84
CA PRO A 43 2.87 -7.44 7.50
C PRO A 43 3.50 -8.76 7.06
N ALA A 44 2.70 -9.82 6.91
CA ALA A 44 3.18 -11.14 6.50
C ALA A 44 3.70 -11.14 5.05
N HIS A 45 3.02 -10.44 4.15
CA HIS A 45 3.44 -10.34 2.75
C HIS A 45 4.71 -9.52 2.61
N LEU A 46 4.84 -8.40 3.33
CA LEU A 46 6.06 -7.59 3.33
C LEU A 46 7.27 -8.40 3.83
N GLN A 47 7.11 -9.16 4.91
CA GLN A 47 8.18 -10.02 5.42
C GLN A 47 8.54 -11.15 4.44
N LYS A 48 7.52 -11.77 3.82
CA LYS A 48 7.74 -12.79 2.78
C LYS A 48 8.49 -12.23 1.57
N MET A 49 8.17 -11.02 1.14
CA MET A 49 8.84 -10.36 0.00
C MET A 49 10.29 -9.99 0.30
N GLU A 50 10.60 -9.59 1.53
CA GLU A 50 11.96 -9.24 1.94
C GLU A 50 12.80 -10.48 2.32
N GLY A 51 12.18 -11.65 2.45
CA GLY A 51 12.86 -12.90 2.81
C GLY A 51 13.40 -12.93 4.23
N LYS A 52 12.98 -11.99 5.08
CA LYS A 52 13.39 -11.87 6.49
C LYS A 52 12.29 -11.29 7.35
N ALA A 53 12.40 -11.55 8.66
CA ALA A 53 11.58 -10.83 9.63
C ALA A 53 11.92 -9.33 9.58
N LEU A 54 10.88 -8.49 9.70
CA LEU A 54 11.01 -7.04 9.68
C LEU A 54 10.45 -6.49 10.98
N GLY A 55 11.19 -5.58 11.63
CA GLY A 55 10.69 -4.82 12.76
C GLY A 55 9.53 -3.90 12.38
N ASP A 56 8.76 -3.43 13.35
CA ASP A 56 7.54 -2.65 13.14
C ASP A 56 7.80 -1.42 12.24
N GLN A 57 8.84 -0.65 12.57
CA GLN A 57 9.22 0.54 11.80
C GLN A 57 9.78 0.20 10.42
N GLU A 58 10.54 -0.89 10.28
CA GLU A 58 11.03 -1.35 8.97
C GLU A 58 9.86 -1.72 8.05
N ARG A 59 8.83 -2.37 8.59
CA ARG A 59 7.61 -2.68 7.83
C ARG A 59 6.94 -1.41 7.34
N ASP A 60 6.88 -0.36 8.17
CA ASP A 60 6.29 0.92 7.80
C ASP A 60 7.07 1.65 6.70
N TYR A 61 8.41 1.61 6.75
CA TYR A 61 9.26 2.13 5.67
C TYR A 61 9.08 1.33 4.38
N LYS A 62 9.09 0.00 4.46
CA LYS A 62 8.93 -0.89 3.31
C LYS A 62 7.55 -0.76 2.68
N ARG A 63 6.50 -0.63 3.48
CA ARG A 63 5.14 -0.34 3.02
C ARG A 63 5.08 0.96 2.24
N ALA A 64 5.63 2.03 2.79
CA ALA A 64 5.68 3.33 2.13
C ALA A 64 6.47 3.29 0.81
N ALA A 65 7.59 2.54 0.76
CA ALA A 65 8.36 2.33 -0.46
C ALA A 65 7.57 1.55 -1.52
N LEU A 66 6.92 0.45 -1.14
CA LEU A 66 6.13 -0.39 -2.03
C LEU A 66 4.95 0.38 -2.65
N LEU A 67 4.19 1.10 -1.83
CA LEU A 67 3.07 1.93 -2.27
C LEU A 67 3.50 2.95 -3.33
N ARG A 68 4.63 3.65 -3.10
CA ARG A 68 5.16 4.62 -4.08
C ARG A 68 5.64 3.99 -5.37
N SER A 69 6.19 2.79 -5.31
CA SER A 69 6.63 2.08 -6.51
C SER A 69 5.47 1.63 -7.38
N LYS A 70 4.31 1.30 -6.78
CA LYS A 70 3.15 0.76 -7.49
C LYS A 70 2.15 1.82 -7.95
N LEU A 71 2.11 2.97 -7.28
CA LEU A 71 1.21 4.09 -7.59
C LEU A 71 1.93 5.23 -8.34
N LYS A 72 3.06 4.94 -8.98
CA LYS A 72 3.82 5.91 -9.76
C LYS A 72 3.23 6.09 -11.16
#